data_AF-A0AAU5MB32-F1
#
_entry.id   AF-A0AAU5MB32-F1
#
_cell.length_a   1.000
_cell.length_b   1.000
_cell.length_c   1.000
_cell.angle_alpha   90.00
_cell.angle_beta   90.00
_cell.angle_gamma   90.00
#
_symmetry.space_group_name_H-M   'P 1'
#
loop_
_entity.id
_entity.type
_entity.pdbx_description
1 polymer ?
#
loop_
_entity_poly.entity_id
_entity_poly.type
_entity_poly.pdbx_seq_one_letter_code
_entity_poly.pdbx_strand_id
1 'polypeptide(L)'
;MTDQALGADGTGFYLAGGGLTVAGASGRTIAGGRLVEVSVTACLLGSAGMDATLASWGAAESAGLDDVRAEDGRTVLPLQTQPMMLSSLPSSVRVQVRTTPDSHDNEDDWRLVLQFRNQAGSSLTWDASLPAEAFGAGWQAPLADLLTIDGAVADPAPTPAPTPAEPPAPTAAQPPAEDQAVTVVDHAGDEYYELLVGGQQAGLLVYHLIGSHLSITHTVIEPTYRGRGLSWELVGRALDDIRTKSVTVSNYCPVVSRFVDKNPEYGDLLSPPRPA
;
A
#
# COMPACT_ATOMS: atom_id res chain seq x y z
N MET A 1 -24.45 -13.82 0.79
CA MET A 1 -24.41 -13.78 2.26
C MET A 1 -22.95 -13.80 2.63
N THR A 2 -22.31 -12.65 2.50
CA THR A 2 -20.85 -12.50 2.51
C THR A 2 -20.51 -11.24 3.30
N ASP A 3 -20.96 -11.24 4.55
CA ASP A 3 -20.52 -10.29 5.57
C ASP A 3 -19.20 -10.83 6.11
N GLN A 4 -18.11 -10.56 5.37
CA GLN A 4 -16.82 -11.19 5.60
C GLN A 4 -15.87 -10.21 6.28
N ALA A 5 -15.69 -10.39 7.58
CA ALA A 5 -14.46 -10.08 8.30
C ALA A 5 -13.82 -8.70 8.05
N LEU A 6 -14.59 -7.63 8.30
CA LEU A 6 -13.96 -6.45 8.92
C LEU A 6 -13.47 -6.87 10.31
N GLY A 7 -12.27 -6.43 10.70
CA GLY A 7 -11.85 -6.49 12.10
C GLY A 7 -12.87 -5.71 12.96
N ALA A 8 -13.07 -6.12 14.22
CA ALA A 8 -14.20 -5.70 15.04
C ALA A 8 -14.39 -4.17 15.17
N ASP A 9 -13.30 -3.41 15.00
CA ASP A 9 -13.25 -1.96 15.18
C ASP A 9 -13.18 -1.18 13.84
N GLY A 10 -13.01 -1.85 12.70
CA GLY A 10 -12.97 -1.23 11.36
C GLY A 10 -11.79 -0.29 11.06
N THR A 11 -10.88 -0.14 12.02
CA THR A 11 -9.75 0.79 12.07
C THR A 11 -8.57 0.36 11.18
N GLY A 12 -7.90 1.32 10.55
CA GLY A 12 -6.68 1.08 9.76
C GLY A 12 -6.93 0.89 8.26
N PHE A 13 -5.84 0.69 7.53
CA PHE A 13 -5.87 0.43 6.08
C PHE A 13 -6.22 -1.03 5.80
N TYR A 14 -7.30 -1.29 5.07
CA TYR A 14 -7.72 -2.63 4.62
C TYR A 14 -7.64 -2.76 3.10
N LEU A 15 -7.31 -3.96 2.61
CA LEU A 15 -7.34 -4.31 1.18
C LEU A 15 -8.78 -4.21 0.67
N ALA A 16 -9.03 -3.25 -0.20
CA ALA A 16 -10.36 -2.91 -0.72
C ALA A 16 -10.57 -3.35 -2.18
N GLY A 17 -9.49 -3.70 -2.90
CA GLY A 17 -9.55 -4.15 -4.28
C GLY A 17 -8.16 -4.32 -4.91
N GLY A 18 -8.14 -4.78 -6.15
CA GLY A 18 -6.91 -4.92 -6.92
C GLY A 18 -7.18 -5.22 -8.38
N GLY A 19 -6.18 -5.01 -9.23
CA GLY A 19 -6.25 -5.26 -10.66
C GLY A 19 -4.91 -5.70 -11.22
N LEU A 20 -4.92 -6.63 -12.16
CA LEU A 20 -3.77 -6.99 -12.96
C LEU A 20 -3.93 -6.37 -14.36
N THR A 21 -2.99 -5.52 -14.74
CA THR A 21 -2.95 -4.86 -16.05
C THR A 21 -1.91 -5.55 -16.93
N VAL A 22 -2.30 -5.86 -18.17
CA VAL A 22 -1.43 -6.42 -19.22
C VAL A 22 -1.66 -5.62 -20.49
N ALA A 23 -0.62 -5.18 -21.19
CA ALA A 23 -0.78 -4.52 -22.49
C ALA A 23 -0.69 -5.51 -23.66
N GLY A 24 -0.65 -4.95 -24.88
CA GLY A 24 -0.23 -5.65 -26.08
C GLY A 24 -1.10 -6.83 -26.53
N ALA A 25 -0.48 -7.71 -27.33
CA ALA A 25 -1.13 -8.91 -27.88
C ALA A 25 -1.40 -9.98 -26.82
N SER A 26 -0.63 -9.97 -25.72
CA SER A 26 -0.82 -10.83 -24.55
C SER A 26 -2.20 -10.62 -23.93
N GLY A 27 -2.62 -9.37 -23.67
CA GLY A 27 -3.97 -9.07 -23.18
C GLY A 27 -5.10 -9.62 -24.08
N ARG A 28 -4.91 -9.57 -25.40
CA ARG A 28 -5.83 -10.14 -26.41
C ARG A 28 -5.86 -11.67 -26.40
N THR A 29 -4.75 -12.31 -26.08
CA THR A 29 -4.60 -13.78 -26.01
C THR A 29 -5.20 -14.33 -24.71
N ILE A 30 -5.11 -13.58 -23.61
CA ILE A 30 -5.76 -13.91 -22.33
C ILE A 30 -7.29 -13.81 -22.47
N ALA A 31 -7.79 -12.71 -23.05
CA ALA A 31 -9.20 -12.58 -23.43
C ALA A 31 -9.66 -13.65 -24.44
N GLY A 32 -8.72 -14.23 -25.21
CA GLY A 32 -8.94 -15.32 -26.16
C GLY A 32 -9.06 -16.73 -25.57
N GLY A 33 -9.13 -16.87 -24.24
CA GLY A 33 -9.42 -18.15 -23.57
C GLY A 33 -8.21 -18.95 -23.10
N ARG A 34 -7.03 -18.34 -22.93
CA ARG A 34 -5.94 -18.97 -22.16
C ARG A 34 -6.16 -18.81 -20.66
N LEU A 35 -6.00 -19.90 -19.92
CA LEU A 35 -6.07 -19.90 -18.47
C LEU A 35 -4.83 -19.18 -17.89
N VAL A 36 -5.03 -17.96 -17.40
CA VAL A 36 -4.10 -17.28 -16.50
C VAL A 36 -4.63 -17.45 -15.08
N GLU A 37 -3.77 -17.98 -14.20
CA GLU A 37 -4.01 -18.05 -12.76
C GLU A 37 -2.99 -17.13 -12.08
N VAL A 38 -3.48 -16.12 -11.37
CA VAL A 38 -2.66 -15.17 -10.59
C VAL A 38 -3.08 -15.28 -9.14
N SER A 39 -2.10 -15.40 -8.26
CA SER A 39 -2.30 -15.37 -6.81
C SER A 39 -1.26 -14.49 -6.13
N VAL A 40 -1.76 -13.68 -5.20
CA VAL A 40 -0.94 -12.92 -4.25
C VAL A 40 -1.14 -13.56 -2.89
N THR A 41 -0.09 -14.13 -2.31
CA THR A 41 -0.14 -14.79 -1.01
C THR A 41 0.71 -14.10 0.04
N ALA A 42 0.22 -14.09 1.28
CA ALA A 42 0.96 -13.66 2.45
C ALA A 42 1.23 -14.86 3.37
N CYS A 43 2.49 -15.04 3.77
CA CYS A 43 2.86 -16.00 4.81
C CYS A 43 2.64 -15.33 6.18
N LEU A 44 1.49 -15.58 6.79
CA LEU A 44 1.06 -14.88 8.01
C LEU A 44 1.70 -15.42 9.30
N LEU A 45 2.11 -16.69 9.31
CA LEU A 45 2.48 -17.43 10.54
C LEU A 45 3.88 -18.04 10.49
N GLY A 46 4.78 -17.53 9.62
CA GLY A 46 6.19 -17.93 9.53
C GLY A 46 6.46 -19.41 9.22
N SER A 47 5.41 -20.18 8.95
CA SER A 47 5.42 -21.63 8.78
C SER A 47 4.90 -21.97 7.38
N ALA A 48 5.72 -22.71 6.62
CA ALA A 48 5.40 -23.11 5.26
C ALA A 48 4.20 -24.06 5.25
N GLY A 49 3.01 -23.51 4.97
CA GLY A 49 1.74 -24.27 5.00
C GLY A 49 0.48 -23.43 5.25
N MET A 50 0.60 -22.20 5.76
CA MET A 50 -0.52 -21.24 5.87
C MET A 50 -0.22 -19.93 5.12
N ASP A 51 -0.14 -20.05 3.80
CA ASP A 51 -0.22 -18.92 2.87
C ASP A 51 -1.70 -18.48 2.76
N ALA A 52 -2.00 -17.23 3.12
CA ALA A 52 -3.32 -16.64 2.89
C ALA A 52 -3.35 -15.95 1.51
N THR A 53 -4.36 -16.24 0.70
CA THR A 53 -4.56 -15.60 -0.61
C THR A 53 -5.21 -14.24 -0.43
N LEU A 54 -4.44 -13.17 -0.62
CA LEU A 54 -4.90 -11.79 -0.51
C LEU A 54 -5.75 -11.38 -1.71
N ALA A 55 -5.28 -11.76 -2.91
CA ALA A 55 -5.86 -11.40 -4.19
C ALA A 55 -5.64 -12.54 -5.17
N SER A 56 -6.65 -12.87 -5.97
CA SER A 56 -6.55 -13.91 -7.00
C SER A 56 -7.38 -13.63 -8.24
N TRP A 57 -6.96 -14.20 -9.36
CA TRP A 57 -7.71 -14.24 -10.62
C TRP A 57 -7.49 -15.59 -11.31
N GLY A 58 -8.55 -16.16 -11.87
CA GLY A 58 -8.49 -17.44 -12.57
C GLY A 58 -9.61 -17.59 -13.58
N ALA A 59 -9.27 -17.79 -14.86
CA ALA A 59 -10.23 -17.88 -15.96
C ALA A 59 -11.16 -19.12 -15.95
N ALA A 60 -11.12 -19.95 -14.91
CA ALA A 60 -12.13 -20.99 -14.66
C ALA A 60 -13.45 -20.41 -14.11
N GLU A 61 -13.42 -19.20 -13.52
CA GLU A 61 -14.59 -18.51 -13.02
C GLU A 61 -15.21 -17.64 -14.13
N SER A 62 -16.06 -18.28 -14.93
CA SER A 62 -16.72 -17.73 -16.13
C SER A 62 -17.71 -16.58 -15.91
N ALA A 63 -17.67 -15.94 -14.74
CA ALA A 63 -18.41 -14.70 -14.43
C ALA A 63 -17.63 -13.42 -14.77
N GLY A 64 -16.32 -13.51 -15.04
CA GLY A 64 -15.43 -12.34 -15.15
C GLY A 64 -15.17 -11.78 -16.55
N LEU A 65 -15.61 -12.42 -17.64
CA LEU A 65 -15.25 -11.96 -19.00
C LEU A 65 -15.95 -10.66 -19.43
N ASP A 66 -17.10 -10.32 -18.85
CA ASP A 66 -17.83 -9.07 -19.09
C ASP A 66 -17.24 -7.85 -18.34
N ASP A 67 -16.39 -8.07 -17.32
CA ASP A 67 -15.76 -6.99 -16.52
C ASP A 67 -14.32 -6.67 -16.99
N VAL A 68 -13.85 -7.31 -18.06
CA VAL A 68 -12.52 -7.07 -18.65
C VAL A 68 -12.50 -5.68 -19.31
N ARG A 69 -12.08 -4.68 -18.55
CA ARG A 69 -12.01 -3.30 -19.01
C ARG A 69 -10.77 -3.09 -19.87
N ALA A 70 -10.98 -2.67 -21.11
CA ALA A 70 -9.91 -2.22 -22.00
C ALA A 70 -9.72 -0.70 -21.82
N GLU A 71 -8.74 -0.29 -21.01
CA GLU A 71 -8.40 1.12 -20.81
C GLU A 71 -7.02 1.40 -21.43
N ASP A 72 -6.94 2.45 -22.25
CA ASP A 72 -5.73 2.86 -23.00
C ASP A 72 -5.05 1.74 -23.83
N GLY A 73 -5.86 0.79 -24.33
CA GLY A 73 -5.36 -0.37 -25.08
C GLY A 73 -4.72 -1.47 -24.21
N ARG A 74 -4.82 -1.36 -22.87
CA ARG A 74 -4.41 -2.37 -21.90
C ARG A 74 -5.63 -3.14 -21.38
N THR A 75 -5.43 -4.43 -21.14
CA THR A 75 -6.43 -5.32 -20.56
C THR A 75 -6.29 -5.28 -19.03
N VAL A 76 -7.33 -4.83 -18.32
CA VAL A 76 -7.39 -4.87 -16.86
C VAL A 76 -8.23 -6.07 -16.41
N LEU A 77 -7.66 -6.89 -15.54
CA LEU A 77 -8.28 -8.08 -14.96
C LEU A 77 -8.58 -7.79 -13.47
N PRO A 78 -9.85 -7.75 -13.05
CA PRO A 78 -10.23 -7.39 -11.67
C PRO A 78 -9.91 -8.55 -10.71
N LEU A 79 -9.14 -8.30 -9.66
CA LEU A 79 -8.77 -9.35 -8.71
C LEU A 79 -9.88 -9.58 -7.68
N GLN A 80 -10.21 -10.84 -7.43
CA GLN A 80 -10.99 -11.22 -6.26
C GLN A 80 -10.08 -11.04 -5.03
N THR A 81 -10.39 -10.04 -4.20
CA THR A 81 -9.61 -9.71 -2.99
C THR A 81 -10.33 -10.17 -1.73
N GLN A 82 -9.58 -10.65 -0.76
CA GLN A 82 -10.09 -10.90 0.58
C GLN A 82 -9.87 -9.64 1.45
N PRO A 83 -10.86 -9.20 2.24
CA PRO A 83 -10.69 -8.06 3.13
C PRO A 83 -9.64 -8.41 4.17
N MET A 84 -8.53 -7.65 4.19
CA MET A 84 -7.42 -7.89 5.10
C MET A 84 -6.73 -6.59 5.47
N MET A 85 -6.43 -6.41 6.76
CA MET A 85 -5.71 -5.25 7.25
C MET A 85 -4.25 -5.27 6.79
N LEU A 86 -3.78 -4.13 6.27
CA LEU A 86 -2.39 -3.89 5.89
C LEU A 86 -1.43 -4.14 7.06
N SER A 87 -1.84 -3.79 8.28
CA SER A 87 -1.10 -4.07 9.51
C SER A 87 -0.94 -5.55 9.85
N SER A 88 -1.81 -6.42 9.30
CA SER A 88 -1.72 -7.88 9.44
C SER A 88 -0.90 -8.55 8.33
N LEU A 89 -0.41 -7.78 7.35
CA LEU A 89 0.42 -8.30 6.27
C LEU A 89 1.90 -8.33 6.67
N PRO A 90 2.66 -9.36 6.25
CA PRO A 90 4.10 -9.40 6.41
C PRO A 90 4.79 -8.29 5.59
N SER A 91 6.05 -7.99 5.91
CA SER A 91 6.85 -6.98 5.21
C SER A 91 7.03 -7.24 3.70
N SER A 92 6.82 -8.49 3.26
CA SER A 92 6.88 -8.91 1.86
C SER A 92 5.77 -9.93 1.56
N VAL A 93 5.14 -9.81 0.40
CA VAL A 93 4.15 -10.76 -0.12
C VAL A 93 4.76 -11.60 -1.24
N ARG A 94 4.21 -12.79 -1.50
CA ARG A 94 4.57 -13.60 -2.67
C ARG A 94 3.57 -13.34 -3.79
N VAL A 95 4.05 -13.01 -4.98
CA VAL A 95 3.23 -12.92 -6.19
C VAL A 95 3.60 -14.08 -7.11
N GLN A 96 2.63 -14.93 -7.45
CA GLN A 96 2.79 -16.02 -8.40
C GLN A 96 1.81 -15.85 -9.56
N VAL A 97 2.33 -15.94 -10.79
CA VAL A 97 1.57 -15.95 -12.04
C VAL A 97 1.84 -17.26 -12.73
N ARG A 98 0.78 -17.95 -13.15
CA ARG A 98 0.84 -19.17 -13.94
C ARG A 98 0.12 -18.96 -15.26
N THR A 99 0.88 -19.12 -16.34
CA THR A 99 0.40 -19.08 -17.72
C THR A 99 0.62 -20.43 -18.39
N THR A 100 -0.12 -20.74 -19.45
CA THR A 100 0.17 -21.93 -20.26
C THR A 100 1.46 -21.72 -21.07
N PRO A 101 2.28 -22.77 -21.28
CA PRO A 101 3.71 -22.64 -21.62
C PRO A 101 4.04 -22.26 -23.07
N ASP A 102 3.21 -21.43 -23.71
CA ASP A 102 3.28 -21.08 -25.14
C ASP A 102 3.01 -19.57 -25.37
N SER A 103 3.16 -18.74 -24.33
CA SER A 103 3.12 -17.26 -24.42
C SER A 103 4.10 -16.63 -23.44
N HIS A 104 5.39 -16.76 -23.74
CA HIS A 104 6.42 -15.82 -23.29
C HIS A 104 6.51 -14.71 -24.34
N ASP A 105 5.61 -13.73 -24.27
CA ASP A 105 5.69 -12.51 -25.08
C ASP A 105 5.68 -11.29 -24.14
N ASN A 106 6.87 -10.70 -24.02
CA ASN A 106 7.32 -9.62 -23.13
C ASN A 106 7.05 -9.76 -21.61
N GLU A 107 8.15 -9.86 -20.87
CA GLU A 107 8.19 -9.88 -19.40
C GLU A 107 7.94 -8.48 -18.79
N ASP A 108 8.24 -7.39 -19.52
CA ASP A 108 8.15 -5.99 -19.06
C ASP A 108 6.72 -5.40 -19.01
N ASP A 109 5.69 -6.15 -19.34
CA ASP A 109 4.37 -5.60 -19.72
C ASP A 109 3.24 -5.86 -18.71
N TRP A 110 3.56 -6.51 -17.58
CA TRP A 110 2.59 -6.91 -16.55
C TRP A 110 2.71 -6.02 -15.31
N ARG A 111 1.61 -5.39 -14.90
CA ARG A 111 1.54 -4.58 -13.68
C ARG A 111 0.41 -5.03 -12.76
N LEU A 112 0.76 -5.38 -11.53
CA LEU A 112 -0.16 -5.71 -10.46
C LEU A 112 -0.38 -4.48 -9.58
N VAL A 113 -1.64 -4.18 -9.27
CA VAL A 113 -2.04 -3.08 -8.40
C VAL A 113 -2.96 -3.60 -7.30
N LEU A 114 -2.69 -3.25 -6.04
CA LEU A 114 -3.57 -3.48 -4.90
C LEU A 114 -3.94 -2.14 -4.26
N GLN A 115 -5.22 -1.96 -3.92
CA GLN A 115 -5.74 -0.73 -3.29
C GLN A 115 -6.10 -1.00 -1.84
N PHE A 116 -5.52 -0.22 -0.93
CA PHE A 116 -5.84 -0.23 0.49
C PHE A 116 -6.54 1.09 0.86
N ARG A 117 -7.53 1.04 1.76
CA ARG A 117 -8.32 2.22 2.18
C ARG A 117 -8.52 2.21 3.69
N ASN A 118 -8.67 3.38 4.30
CA ASN A 118 -9.08 3.54 5.69
C ASN A 118 -10.49 4.17 5.81
N GLN A 119 -10.97 4.45 7.03
CA GLN A 119 -12.27 5.10 7.25
C GLN A 119 -12.20 6.62 7.04
N ALA A 120 -11.05 7.24 7.31
CA ALA A 120 -10.76 8.64 7.02
C ALA A 120 -10.77 9.01 5.52
N GLY A 121 -10.87 8.03 4.61
CA GLY A 121 -10.91 8.22 3.16
C GLY A 121 -9.54 8.28 2.48
N SER A 122 -8.45 8.24 3.25
CA SER A 122 -7.10 8.08 2.71
C SER A 122 -6.97 6.72 2.02
N SER A 123 -6.25 6.69 0.91
CA SER A 123 -5.99 5.46 0.16
C SER A 123 -4.49 5.26 -0.07
N LEU A 124 -4.07 4.00 -0.08
CA LEU A 124 -2.71 3.57 -0.36
C LEU A 124 -2.74 2.62 -1.56
N THR A 125 -1.92 2.90 -2.56
CA THR A 125 -1.79 2.07 -3.76
C THR A 125 -0.47 1.32 -3.69
N TRP A 126 -0.53 -0.01 -3.72
CA TRP A 126 0.64 -0.85 -3.95
C TRP A 126 0.74 -1.15 -5.43
N ASP A 127 1.80 -0.71 -6.10
CA ASP A 127 2.00 -0.94 -7.54
C ASP A 127 3.31 -1.68 -7.83
N ALA A 128 3.23 -2.74 -8.62
CA ALA A 128 4.38 -3.57 -8.96
C ALA A 128 4.38 -3.95 -10.44
N SER A 129 5.48 -3.65 -11.13
CA SER A 129 5.81 -4.32 -12.39
C SER A 129 6.31 -5.73 -12.09
N LEU A 130 5.75 -6.76 -12.71
CA LEU A 130 6.05 -8.15 -12.37
C LEU A 130 7.34 -8.64 -13.05
N PRO A 131 8.37 -9.05 -12.29
CA PRO A 131 9.59 -9.62 -12.88
C PRO A 131 9.37 -11.08 -13.32
N ALA A 132 10.30 -11.60 -14.12
CA ALA A 132 10.36 -13.00 -14.55
C ALA A 132 10.12 -14.02 -13.41
N GLU A 133 10.62 -13.73 -12.21
CA GLU A 133 10.49 -14.57 -11.01
C GLU A 133 9.02 -14.81 -10.59
N ALA A 134 8.11 -13.91 -10.95
CA ALA A 134 6.68 -14.06 -10.69
C ALA A 134 6.06 -15.21 -11.49
N PHE A 135 6.59 -15.52 -12.68
CA PHE A 135 6.10 -16.53 -13.62
C PHE A 135 6.59 -17.97 -13.33
N GLY A 136 7.06 -18.21 -12.10
CA GLY A 136 7.65 -19.49 -11.69
C GLY A 136 7.34 -19.84 -10.24
N ALA A 137 8.36 -19.87 -9.38
CA ALA A 137 8.22 -20.20 -7.96
C ALA A 137 7.47 -19.12 -7.13
N GLY A 138 7.30 -17.93 -7.69
CA GLY A 138 6.66 -16.78 -7.07
C GLY A 138 7.69 -15.79 -6.52
N TRP A 139 7.57 -14.55 -6.95
CA TRP A 139 8.44 -13.44 -6.58
C TRP A 139 8.10 -12.91 -5.17
N GLN A 140 9.12 -12.63 -4.36
CA GLN A 140 8.94 -11.97 -3.05
C GLN A 140 9.00 -10.46 -3.21
N ALA A 141 7.83 -9.83 -3.18
CA ALA A 141 7.67 -8.41 -3.42
C ALA A 141 7.63 -7.64 -2.08
N PRO A 142 8.45 -6.59 -1.89
CA PRO A 142 8.42 -5.78 -0.67
C PRO A 142 7.12 -4.99 -0.60
N LEU A 143 6.40 -5.10 0.52
CA LEU A 143 5.11 -4.44 0.69
C LEU A 143 5.30 -2.92 0.85
N ALA A 144 6.16 -2.50 1.80
CA ALA A 144 6.35 -1.10 2.12
C ALA A 144 7.01 -0.23 1.03
N ASP A 145 7.86 -0.81 0.18
CA ASP A 145 8.67 -0.05 -0.81
C ASP A 145 7.84 0.40 -2.03
N LEU A 146 6.85 -0.43 -2.38
CA LEU A 146 5.94 -0.31 -3.52
C LEU A 146 4.59 0.34 -3.14
N LEU A 147 4.40 0.68 -1.85
CA LEU A 147 3.29 1.53 -1.44
C LEU A 147 3.55 2.99 -1.82
N THR A 148 2.52 3.59 -2.38
CA THR A 148 2.40 5.01 -2.75
C THR A 148 1.11 5.54 -2.13
N ILE A 149 1.08 6.82 -1.78
CA ILE A 149 -0.15 7.45 -1.28
C ILE A 149 -1.03 7.72 -2.51
N ASP A 150 -2.26 7.22 -2.51
CA ASP A 150 -3.18 7.63 -3.56
C ASP A 150 -3.56 9.09 -3.33
N GLY A 151 -3.66 9.85 -4.42
CA GLY A 151 -3.46 11.29 -4.40
C GLY A 151 -4.16 12.01 -3.25
N ALA A 152 -3.41 12.86 -2.56
CA ALA A 152 -3.89 13.78 -1.54
C ALA A 152 -4.85 14.84 -2.13
N VAL A 153 -6.01 14.38 -2.59
CA VAL A 153 -7.18 15.20 -2.84
C VAL A 153 -7.58 15.72 -1.48
N ALA A 154 -7.37 17.03 -1.28
CA ALA A 154 -7.74 17.71 -0.07
C ALA A 154 -9.18 17.36 0.33
N ASP A 155 -9.38 17.16 1.64
CA ASP A 155 -10.69 17.32 2.25
C ASP A 155 -11.33 18.61 1.69
N PRO A 156 -12.61 18.59 1.27
CA PRO A 156 -13.26 19.77 0.72
C PRO A 156 -13.45 20.83 1.84
N ALA A 157 -12.39 21.62 2.02
CA ALA A 157 -12.35 22.73 2.96
C ALA A 157 -13.62 23.58 2.87
N PRO A 158 -14.16 24.06 4.00
CA PRO A 158 -15.53 24.55 4.08
C PRO A 158 -15.80 25.72 3.11
N THR A 159 -16.59 25.42 2.07
CA THR A 159 -17.37 26.31 1.18
C THR A 159 -16.67 27.59 0.68
N PRO A 160 -16.24 27.67 -0.60
CA PRO A 160 -15.74 28.92 -1.18
C PRO A 160 -16.87 29.92 -1.46
N ALA A 161 -16.64 31.19 -1.11
CA ALA A 161 -17.36 32.35 -1.64
C ALA A 161 -16.61 32.94 -2.87
N PRO A 162 -17.28 33.66 -3.80
CA PRO A 162 -16.98 33.52 -5.24
C PRO A 162 -15.95 34.50 -5.88
N THR A 163 -15.01 33.95 -6.68
CA THR A 163 -14.92 33.99 -8.18
C THR A 163 -15.01 35.36 -8.94
N PRO A 164 -14.42 35.61 -10.16
CA PRO A 164 -13.53 34.82 -11.08
C PRO A 164 -12.26 35.53 -11.66
N ALA A 165 -11.53 34.77 -12.53
CA ALA A 165 -10.77 35.14 -13.77
C ALA A 165 -9.22 35.05 -13.69
N GLU A 166 -8.47 34.42 -14.63
CA GLU A 166 -8.76 33.62 -15.85
C GLU A 166 -7.48 32.80 -16.27
N PRO A 167 -7.56 31.56 -16.80
CA PRO A 167 -6.42 30.77 -17.36
C PRO A 167 -6.36 30.84 -18.91
N PRO A 168 -5.21 30.60 -19.60
CA PRO A 168 -4.30 29.43 -19.47
C PRO A 168 -2.79 29.84 -19.43
N ALA A 169 -1.74 29.04 -19.68
CA ALA A 169 -1.53 27.71 -20.31
C ALA A 169 -0.24 27.01 -19.75
N PRO A 170 0.14 25.77 -20.15
CA PRO A 170 1.09 24.96 -19.38
C PRO A 170 2.58 25.21 -19.69
N THR A 171 3.44 25.15 -18.67
CA THR A 171 4.87 24.87 -18.83
C THR A 171 5.46 24.16 -17.61
N ALA A 172 6.66 23.59 -17.80
CA ALA A 172 7.37 22.64 -16.96
C ALA A 172 7.38 22.88 -15.42
N ALA A 173 7.56 21.76 -14.71
CA ALA A 173 7.75 21.63 -13.27
C ALA A 173 8.61 22.74 -12.63
N GLN A 174 8.05 23.40 -11.61
CA GLN A 174 8.77 24.28 -10.70
C GLN A 174 8.91 23.58 -9.33
N PRO A 175 10.11 23.48 -8.75
CA PRO A 175 10.28 23.08 -7.36
C PRO A 175 10.10 24.29 -6.42
N PRO A 176 9.27 24.21 -5.36
CA PRO A 176 9.36 25.04 -4.17
C PRO A 176 10.23 24.31 -3.13
N ALA A 177 11.37 24.85 -2.68
CA ALA A 177 11.54 26.02 -1.80
C ALA A 177 11.44 25.65 -0.31
N GLU A 178 12.50 25.96 0.44
CA GLU A 178 12.91 25.29 1.69
C GLU A 178 12.28 25.86 2.97
N ASP A 179 11.04 26.38 2.90
CA ASP A 179 10.28 26.89 4.07
C ASP A 179 8.83 26.36 4.06
N GLN A 180 8.67 25.05 3.86
CA GLN A 180 7.38 24.38 4.00
C GLN A 180 7.27 23.80 5.41
N ALA A 181 6.36 24.34 6.22
CA ALA A 181 6.12 23.87 7.58
C ALA A 181 5.82 22.36 7.60
N VAL A 182 6.63 21.60 8.33
CA VAL A 182 6.46 20.16 8.49
C VAL A 182 5.71 19.89 9.80
N THR A 183 4.57 19.21 9.71
CA THR A 183 3.70 18.85 10.84
C THR A 183 3.43 17.35 10.80
N VAL A 184 3.28 16.74 11.97
CA VAL A 184 2.85 15.35 12.12
C VAL A 184 1.58 15.34 12.94
N VAL A 185 0.56 14.60 12.49
CA VAL A 185 -0.78 14.54 13.09
C VAL A 185 -1.12 13.09 13.40
N ASP A 186 -1.68 12.83 14.58
CA ASP A 186 -2.15 11.52 15.01
C ASP A 186 -3.61 11.30 14.62
N HIS A 187 -3.88 10.34 13.73
CA HIS A 187 -5.23 9.91 13.36
C HIS A 187 -5.59 8.62 14.10
N ALA A 188 -5.71 8.72 15.42
CA ALA A 188 -5.89 7.57 16.30
C ALA A 188 -7.13 6.70 16.00
N GLY A 189 -8.17 7.26 15.38
CA GLY A 189 -9.36 6.55 14.92
C GLY A 189 -9.17 5.71 13.65
N ASP A 190 -8.00 5.82 13.00
CA ASP A 190 -7.60 5.09 11.79
C ASP A 190 -6.18 4.50 11.93
N GLU A 191 -5.56 4.58 13.11
CA GLU A 191 -4.25 4.02 13.46
C GLU A 191 -3.09 4.41 12.52
N TYR A 192 -3.01 5.69 12.17
CA TYR A 192 -1.83 6.22 11.47
C TYR A 192 -1.43 7.62 11.93
N TYR A 193 -0.14 7.92 11.80
CA TYR A 193 0.37 9.29 11.84
C TYR A 193 0.52 9.82 10.42
N GLU A 194 -0.03 11.01 10.18
CA GLU A 194 0.10 11.74 8.92
C GLU A 194 1.28 12.70 8.98
N LEU A 195 2.09 12.73 7.91
CA LEU A 195 3.08 13.78 7.69
C LEU A 195 2.52 14.81 6.70
N LEU A 196 2.40 16.05 7.15
CA LEU A 196 2.01 17.20 6.34
C LEU A 196 3.24 18.08 6.05
N VAL A 197 3.46 18.43 4.79
CA VAL A 197 4.49 19.39 4.35
C VAL A 197 3.78 20.54 3.64
N GLY A 198 3.80 21.73 4.23
CA GLY A 198 3.07 22.89 3.70
C GLY A 198 1.55 22.68 3.63
N GLY A 199 0.99 21.82 4.50
CA GLY A 199 -0.43 21.45 4.48
C GLY A 199 -0.81 20.42 3.40
N GLN A 200 0.16 19.73 2.80
CA GLN A 200 -0.07 18.64 1.86
C GLN A 200 0.45 17.33 2.44
N GLN A 201 -0.32 16.25 2.31
CA GLN A 201 0.07 14.92 2.77
C GLN A 201 1.32 14.45 2.00
N ALA A 202 2.38 14.17 2.75
CA ALA A 202 3.70 13.78 2.24
C ALA A 202 4.13 12.39 2.75
N GLY A 203 3.43 11.83 3.73
CA GLY A 203 3.76 10.54 4.31
C GLY A 203 2.73 10.02 5.32
N LEU A 204 2.80 8.73 5.60
CA LEU A 204 1.97 8.00 6.55
C LEU A 204 2.84 7.01 7.35
N LEU A 205 2.66 6.93 8.66
CA LEU A 205 3.19 5.86 9.51
C LEU A 205 2.01 5.09 10.08
N VAL A 206 1.81 3.87 9.59
CA VAL A 206 0.69 3.00 9.97
C VAL A 206 1.10 2.16 11.17
N TYR A 207 0.23 2.11 12.17
CA TYR A 207 0.37 1.26 13.34
C TYR A 207 -0.91 0.44 13.58
N HIS A 208 -0.96 -0.27 14.70
CA HIS A 208 -2.18 -0.89 15.23
C HIS A 208 -2.08 -0.98 16.76
N LEU A 209 -3.17 -0.73 17.48
CA LEU A 209 -3.25 -0.67 18.95
C LEU A 209 -4.01 -1.88 19.51
N ILE A 210 -3.27 -2.82 20.08
CA ILE A 210 -3.82 -4.01 20.73
C ILE A 210 -3.83 -3.78 22.24
N GLY A 211 -4.94 -3.22 22.75
CA GLY A 211 -5.10 -2.89 24.16
C GLY A 211 -4.17 -1.74 24.61
N SER A 212 -3.02 -2.08 25.21
CA SER A 212 -1.98 -1.12 25.65
C SER A 212 -0.64 -1.29 24.91
N HIS A 213 -0.66 -2.02 23.79
CA HIS A 213 0.52 -2.35 23.00
C HIS A 213 0.35 -1.87 21.56
N LEU A 214 1.31 -1.09 21.08
CA LEU A 214 1.29 -0.49 19.75
C LEU A 214 2.25 -1.24 18.82
N SER A 215 1.76 -1.70 17.67
CA SER A 215 2.57 -2.38 16.65
C SER A 215 2.76 -1.44 15.46
N ILE A 216 3.98 -0.94 15.22
CA ILE A 216 4.29 -0.15 14.02
C ILE A 216 4.59 -1.11 12.87
N THR A 217 3.88 -0.95 11.76
CA THR A 217 3.92 -1.91 10.65
C THR A 217 4.57 -1.31 9.42
N HIS A 218 4.11 -0.16 8.95
CA HIS A 218 4.57 0.44 7.69
C HIS A 218 4.84 1.94 7.83
N THR A 219 5.74 2.45 6.99
CA THR A 219 5.98 3.88 6.82
C THR A 219 6.11 4.16 5.33
N VAL A 220 5.22 4.98 4.80
CA VAL A 220 5.13 5.34 3.39
C VAL A 220 5.44 6.83 3.27
N ILE A 221 6.39 7.20 2.42
CA ILE A 221 6.63 8.60 2.04
C ILE A 221 6.28 8.73 0.56
N GLU A 222 5.55 9.77 0.22
CA GLU A 222 5.11 10.03 -1.14
C GLU A 222 6.32 10.29 -2.08
N PRO A 223 6.41 9.69 -3.28
CA PRO A 223 7.59 9.75 -4.14
C PRO A 223 8.19 11.15 -4.35
N THR A 224 7.35 12.17 -4.55
CA THR A 224 7.73 13.58 -4.71
C THR A 224 8.48 14.17 -3.50
N TYR A 225 8.27 13.59 -2.32
CA TYR A 225 8.84 14.00 -1.03
C TYR A 225 9.95 13.06 -0.52
N ARG A 226 10.20 11.91 -1.20
CA ARG A 226 11.30 10.99 -0.88
C ARG A 226 12.67 11.70 -1.02
N GLY A 227 13.68 11.15 -0.34
CA GLY A 227 15.06 11.69 -0.36
C GLY A 227 15.31 12.93 0.52
N ARG A 228 14.27 13.57 1.07
CA ARG A 228 14.37 14.81 1.88
C ARG A 228 14.54 14.58 3.39
N GLY A 229 14.81 13.34 3.83
CA GLY A 229 14.88 12.99 5.26
C GLY A 229 13.53 12.93 6.00
N LEU A 230 12.42 13.19 5.31
CA LEU A 230 11.08 13.30 5.89
C LEU A 230 10.56 12.03 6.60
N SER A 231 11.04 10.84 6.24
CA SER A 231 10.76 9.61 7.00
C SER A 231 11.38 9.62 8.40
N TRP A 232 12.56 10.23 8.59
CA TRP A 232 13.16 10.38 9.92
C TRP A 232 12.37 11.36 10.78
N GLU A 233 11.91 12.46 10.20
CA GLU A 233 11.08 13.47 10.88
C GLU A 233 9.73 12.87 11.31
N LEU A 234 9.04 12.15 10.41
CA LEU A 234 7.79 11.44 10.72
C LEU A 234 7.99 10.40 11.84
N VAL A 235 8.98 9.52 11.70
CA VAL A 235 9.23 8.46 12.69
C VAL A 235 9.64 9.04 14.05
N GLY A 236 10.53 10.05 14.07
CA GLY A 236 10.97 10.67 15.32
C GLY A 236 9.83 11.32 16.10
N ARG A 237 9.01 12.14 15.43
CA ARG A 237 7.87 12.81 16.07
C ARG A 237 6.78 11.84 16.51
N ALA A 238 6.50 10.80 15.72
CA ALA A 238 5.56 9.75 16.11
C ALA A 238 6.06 8.98 17.34
N LEU A 239 7.35 8.58 17.37
CA LEU A 239 7.91 7.86 18.51
C LEU A 239 7.98 8.72 19.79
N ASP A 240 8.23 10.03 19.68
CA ASP A 240 8.19 10.96 20.83
C ASP A 240 6.77 11.06 21.43
N ASP A 241 5.75 11.25 20.59
CA ASP A 241 4.35 11.23 21.00
C ASP A 241 3.95 9.88 21.64
N ILE A 242 4.32 8.76 21.02
CA ILE A 242 4.09 7.40 21.57
C ILE A 242 4.78 7.22 22.92
N ARG A 243 5.97 7.82 23.13
CA ARG A 243 6.67 7.80 24.43
C ARG A 243 5.85 8.48 25.52
N THR A 244 5.16 9.59 25.21
CA THR A 244 4.26 10.25 26.19
C THR A 244 3.07 9.37 26.57
N LYS A 245 2.55 8.57 25.62
CA LYS A 245 1.42 7.66 25.81
C LYS A 245 1.73 6.43 26.69
N SER A 246 3.00 6.22 27.07
CA SER A 246 3.45 5.14 27.98
C SER A 246 3.06 3.72 27.55
N VAL A 247 2.92 3.49 26.23
CA VAL A 247 2.61 2.18 25.64
C VAL A 247 3.87 1.41 25.26
N THR A 248 3.80 0.08 25.27
CA THR A 248 4.89 -0.77 24.75
C THR A 248 4.78 -0.86 23.23
N VAL A 249 5.90 -0.65 22.52
CA VAL A 249 5.93 -0.68 21.05
C VAL A 249 6.61 -1.93 20.53
N SER A 250 5.98 -2.65 19.59
CA SER A 250 6.67 -3.59 18.70
C SER A 250 6.86 -2.95 17.34
N ASN A 251 8.04 -3.13 16.74
CA ASN A 251 8.31 -2.63 15.39
C ASN A 251 8.50 -3.78 14.39
N TYR A 252 7.67 -3.79 13.35
CA TYR A 252 7.79 -4.64 12.17
C TYR A 252 8.22 -3.85 10.92
N CYS A 253 8.29 -2.52 11.01
CA CYS A 253 8.69 -1.65 9.91
C CYS A 253 10.22 -1.55 9.77
N PRO A 254 10.81 -1.93 8.61
CA PRO A 254 12.25 -1.81 8.41
C PRO A 254 12.76 -0.36 8.35
N VAL A 255 11.88 0.61 8.05
CA VAL A 255 12.22 2.04 8.08
C VAL A 255 12.47 2.51 9.51
N VAL A 256 11.59 2.13 10.44
CA VAL A 256 11.72 2.44 11.87
C VAL A 256 12.89 1.69 12.50
N SER A 257 13.20 0.45 12.08
CA SER A 257 14.41 -0.25 12.55
C SER A 257 15.67 0.56 12.21
N ARG A 258 15.81 0.99 10.95
CA ARG A 258 16.93 1.83 10.49
C ARG A 258 16.98 3.20 11.19
N PHE A 259 15.84 3.72 11.66
CA PHE A 259 15.78 4.92 12.47
C PHE A 259 16.37 4.67 13.86
N VAL A 260 15.92 3.62 14.56
CA VAL A 260 16.36 3.31 15.94
C VAL A 260 17.82 2.81 15.97
N ASP A 261 18.29 2.09 14.94
CA ASP A 261 19.72 1.75 14.77
C ASP A 261 20.65 2.98 14.81
N LYS A 262 20.13 4.17 14.44
CA LYS A 262 20.85 5.45 14.46
C LYS A 262 20.51 6.35 15.65
N ASN A 263 19.42 6.08 16.35
CA ASN A 263 18.92 6.84 17.49
C ASN A 263 18.59 5.85 18.64
N PRO A 264 19.62 5.31 19.32
CA PRO A 264 19.46 4.25 20.31
C PRO A 264 18.67 4.67 21.57
N GLU A 265 18.45 5.97 21.79
CA GLU A 265 17.60 6.53 22.84
C GLU A 265 16.09 6.25 22.68
N TYR A 266 15.69 5.63 21.56
CA TYR A 266 14.35 5.05 21.36
C TYR A 266 14.34 3.53 21.60
N GLY A 267 15.49 2.91 21.89
CA GLY A 267 15.60 1.48 22.11
C GLY A 267 14.89 0.98 23.37
N ASP A 268 14.63 1.83 24.37
CA ASP A 268 13.84 1.47 25.56
C ASP A 268 12.32 1.46 25.30
N LEU A 269 11.86 2.17 24.26
CA LEU A 269 10.46 2.20 23.84
C LEU A 269 10.07 0.94 23.04
N LEU A 270 11.04 0.37 22.31
CA LEU A 270 10.84 -0.84 21.51
C LEU A 270 11.03 -2.12 22.35
N SER A 271 9.99 -2.93 22.43
CA SER A 271 10.12 -4.34 22.77
C SER A 271 10.49 -5.17 21.54
N PRO A 272 11.16 -6.34 21.71
CA PRO A 272 11.35 -7.28 20.61
C PRO A 272 9.98 -7.66 20.03
N PRO A 273 9.86 -7.80 18.69
CA PRO A 273 8.60 -8.15 18.06
C PRO A 273 8.08 -9.46 18.66
N ARG A 274 6.91 -9.40 19.30
CA ARG A 274 6.28 -10.60 19.85
C ARG A 274 5.94 -11.52 18.67
N PRO A 275 6.27 -12.82 18.70
CA PRO A 275 5.66 -13.76 17.77
C PRO A 275 4.14 -13.72 17.98
N ALA A 276 3.39 -13.69 16.88
CA ALA A 276 1.93 -13.68 16.91
C ALA A 276 1.36 -14.94 17.59
#